data_AF-A0A438I2L6-F1
#
_entry.id   AF-A0A438I2L6-F1
#
_cell.length_a   1.000
_cell.length_b   1.000
_cell.length_c   1.000
_cell.angle_alpha   90.00
_cell.angle_beta   90.00
_cell.angle_gamma   90.00
#
_symmetry.space_group_name_H-M   'P 1'
#
loop_
_entity.id
_entity.type
_entity.pdbx_description
1 polymer ?
#
loop_
_entity_poly.entity_id
_entity_poly.type
_entity_poly.pdbx_seq_one_letter_code
_entity_poly.pdbx_strand_id
1 'polypeptide(L)'
;MLASLELILFRQIPAVPVIMGGALMSRLALDRPHKLHDLWPVKNINSVHQDEVVGMCALFLIFLWLSASMTVGFPIIPHKVRCRSVKYSPCYLIWHFCPIQCPTSCLVDCIICKPVCSCNLPGAICEDPRFVGGDGITFYFHGRKDQDFCIVSDANLHINAHFIGKRNPNLKRDFTWVQSIGIMFGCHKLLVAAKTTSTWDDNVDRLALSFDDIPIDLPNKEGSKWQTPIAPLVSITRTGDTNRVVVEVEQNFRVSAVVVPITAEESRVHSYNITDEDCFAHLEIGFKFYKLTDAVDGVLGQTYRRNYVSKAKMGVPMPVLGGLHKFSSSNIFATDCPASQFGNHALPENRTGEYPSLHCSSGLKGTGVVCKK
;
A
#
# COMPACT_ATOMS: atom_id res chain seq x y z
N MET A 1 15.93 -1.80 47.81
CA MET A 1 14.64 -1.75 48.53
C MET A 1 13.69 -0.95 47.65
N LEU A 2 12.67 -1.64 47.10
CA LEU A 2 11.44 -1.15 46.42
C LEU A 2 11.62 -0.39 45.07
N ALA A 3 11.31 -0.99 43.92
CA ALA A 3 10.01 -1.40 43.31
C ALA A 3 9.56 -0.34 42.27
N SER A 4 9.69 -0.58 40.95
CA SER A 4 8.76 -1.31 40.06
C SER A 4 7.40 -0.64 39.89
N LEU A 5 7.10 -0.15 38.68
CA LEU A 5 5.72 -0.14 38.15
C LEU A 5 5.73 -0.13 36.61
N GLU A 6 5.06 -1.15 36.07
CA GLU A 6 4.90 -1.50 34.66
C GLU A 6 3.87 -0.63 33.94
N LEU A 7 4.07 -0.47 32.62
CA LEU A 7 3.12 0.12 31.68
C LEU A 7 2.11 -0.96 31.23
N ILE A 8 0.82 -0.73 31.55
CA ILE A 8 -0.29 -1.60 31.16
C ILE A 8 -0.77 -1.23 29.74
N LEU A 9 -0.86 -2.27 28.90
CA LEU A 9 -1.39 -2.28 27.54
C LEU A 9 -2.93 -2.10 27.55
N PHE A 10 -3.45 -1.13 26.81
CA PHE A 10 -4.90 -0.98 26.60
C PHE A 10 -5.43 -2.11 25.70
N ARG A 11 -6.20 -3.05 26.27
CA ARG A 11 -7.09 -3.97 25.55
C ARG A 11 -8.48 -3.34 25.44
N GLN A 12 -9.00 -3.27 24.23
CA GLN A 12 -10.33 -2.76 23.89
C GLN A 12 -11.37 -3.87 24.10
N ILE A 13 -12.40 -3.56 24.89
CA ILE A 13 -13.51 -4.43 25.29
C ILE A 13 -14.64 -4.32 24.25
N PRO A 14 -15.25 -5.42 23.74
CA PRO A 14 -16.50 -5.34 23.01
C PRO A 14 -17.71 -5.38 23.97
N ALA A 15 -18.71 -4.56 23.66
CA ALA A 15 -19.94 -4.37 24.40
C ALA A 15 -20.85 -5.62 24.41
N VAL A 16 -21.46 -5.88 25.57
CA VAL A 16 -22.53 -6.87 25.79
C VAL A 16 -23.87 -6.12 25.83
N PRO A 17 -24.95 -6.60 25.19
CA PRO A 17 -26.27 -5.98 25.32
C PRO A 17 -26.92 -6.39 26.65
N VAL A 18 -27.41 -5.38 27.37
CA VAL A 18 -28.21 -5.50 28.60
C VAL A 18 -29.64 -5.88 28.23
N ILE A 19 -30.10 -7.05 28.70
CA ILE A 19 -31.52 -7.43 28.72
C ILE A 19 -32.07 -7.04 30.09
N MET A 20 -32.94 -6.01 30.14
CA MET A 20 -33.73 -5.68 31.33
C MET A 20 -35.03 -6.49 31.32
N GLY A 21 -35.22 -7.33 32.32
CA GLY A 21 -36.51 -7.84 32.75
C GLY A 21 -36.94 -7.16 34.06
N GLY A 22 -38.21 -6.79 34.19
CA GLY A 22 -38.77 -6.23 35.41
C GLY A 22 -40.23 -5.78 35.24
N ALA A 23 -41.15 -6.54 35.83
CA ALA A 23 -42.60 -6.39 35.78
C ALA A 23 -43.15 -5.32 36.76
N LEU A 24 -44.35 -4.77 36.50
CA LEU A 24 -45.40 -4.60 37.53
C LEU A 24 -46.81 -4.22 36.99
N MET A 25 -47.77 -5.11 37.27
CA MET A 25 -49.17 -4.94 37.77
C MET A 25 -50.24 -4.02 37.11
N SER A 26 -51.32 -4.72 36.70
CA SER A 26 -52.72 -4.59 37.16
C SER A 26 -53.69 -3.53 36.59
N ARG A 27 -54.78 -3.98 35.94
CA ARG A 27 -56.16 -4.12 36.51
C ARG A 27 -57.23 -4.43 35.43
N LEU A 28 -58.04 -5.46 35.72
CA LEU A 28 -59.52 -5.57 35.66
C LEU A 28 -60.32 -5.20 34.38
N ALA A 29 -61.00 -6.20 33.80
CA ALA A 29 -62.47 -6.28 33.54
C ALA A 29 -62.75 -7.55 32.69
N LEU A 30 -63.30 -8.65 33.24
CA LEU A 30 -64.73 -9.01 33.28
C LEU A 30 -65.47 -8.88 31.93
N ASP A 31 -65.66 -9.99 31.21
CA ASP A 31 -67.03 -10.45 30.88
C ASP A 31 -67.10 -11.95 30.50
N ARG A 32 -68.32 -12.48 30.56
CA ARG A 32 -68.79 -13.86 30.81
C ARG A 32 -68.70 -14.90 29.66
N PRO A 33 -69.01 -16.19 29.95
CA PRO A 33 -68.57 -17.37 29.19
C PRO A 33 -69.62 -17.94 28.22
N HIS A 34 -69.15 -18.67 27.21
CA HIS A 34 -69.96 -19.65 26.48
C HIS A 34 -69.44 -21.07 26.71
N LYS A 35 -70.37 -21.93 27.14
CA LYS A 35 -70.23 -23.39 27.34
C LYS A 35 -69.88 -24.09 26.02
N LEU A 36 -69.00 -25.08 26.08
CA LEU A 36 -69.14 -26.27 25.23
C LEU A 36 -68.73 -27.51 26.03
N HIS A 37 -69.68 -28.43 26.12
CA HIS A 37 -69.57 -29.73 26.75
C HIS A 37 -68.69 -30.67 25.92
N ASP A 38 -67.97 -31.54 26.65
CA ASP A 38 -67.72 -32.95 26.39
C ASP A 38 -67.17 -33.38 25.02
N LEU A 39 -65.93 -33.87 25.03
CA LEU A 39 -65.55 -35.23 24.58
C LEU A 39 -64.01 -35.38 24.64
N TRP A 40 -63.52 -36.04 25.68
CA TRP A 40 -62.21 -36.72 25.65
C TRP A 40 -62.36 -38.02 24.85
N PRO A 41 -61.28 -38.46 24.18
CA PRO A 41 -60.66 -39.66 24.72
C PRO A 41 -59.23 -39.37 25.14
N VAL A 42 -58.93 -39.81 26.36
CA VAL A 42 -57.59 -40.02 26.88
C VAL A 42 -56.79 -40.85 25.87
N LYS A 43 -55.79 -40.25 25.23
CA LYS A 43 -54.66 -40.99 24.70
C LYS A 43 -53.48 -40.78 25.64
N ASN A 44 -53.06 -41.88 26.25
CA ASN A 44 -51.78 -42.05 26.93
C ASN A 44 -50.66 -41.45 26.07
N ILE A 45 -50.07 -40.35 26.50
CA ILE A 45 -48.75 -39.91 26.04
C ILE A 45 -47.77 -40.36 27.10
N ASN A 46 -47.35 -41.61 27.01
CA ASN A 46 -46.16 -42.10 27.69
C ASN A 46 -45.15 -42.54 26.62
N SER A 47 -43.98 -41.90 26.70
CA SER A 47 -42.65 -42.44 26.38
C SER A 47 -42.20 -42.65 24.92
N VAL A 48 -42.48 -41.73 23.99
CA VAL A 48 -41.70 -41.67 22.72
C VAL A 48 -41.50 -40.22 22.27
N HIS A 49 -40.90 -39.36 23.10
CA HIS A 49 -40.54 -38.00 22.65
C HIS A 49 -39.42 -37.35 23.47
N GLN A 50 -38.50 -38.16 23.98
CA GLN A 50 -37.32 -37.66 24.67
C GLN A 50 -36.02 -38.00 23.92
N ASP A 51 -36.00 -39.07 23.13
CA ASP A 51 -34.79 -39.49 22.41
C ASP A 51 -34.59 -38.77 21.06
N GLU A 52 -35.66 -38.39 20.35
CA GLU A 52 -35.53 -37.68 19.05
C GLU A 52 -35.14 -36.19 19.21
N VAL A 53 -35.65 -35.52 20.25
CA VAL A 53 -35.32 -34.10 20.53
C VAL A 53 -33.88 -33.96 21.01
N VAL A 54 -33.39 -34.93 21.80
CA VAL A 54 -32.00 -34.98 22.26
C VAL A 54 -31.04 -35.26 21.10
N GLY A 55 -31.43 -36.14 20.16
CA GLY A 55 -30.66 -36.40 18.94
C GLY A 55 -30.54 -35.19 18.01
N MET A 56 -31.63 -34.45 17.81
CA MET A 56 -31.64 -33.22 17.00
C MET A 56 -30.81 -32.09 17.63
N CYS A 57 -30.90 -31.88 18.95
CA CYS A 57 -30.07 -30.90 19.65
C CYS A 57 -28.59 -31.26 19.61
N ALA A 58 -28.24 -32.55 19.76
CA ALA A 58 -26.86 -33.01 19.67
C ALA A 58 -26.27 -32.79 18.27
N LEU A 59 -27.03 -33.10 17.20
CA LEU A 59 -26.62 -32.85 15.82
C LEU A 59 -26.46 -31.36 15.51
N PHE A 60 -27.34 -30.50 16.02
CA PHE A 60 -27.24 -29.04 15.85
C PHE A 60 -26.04 -28.44 16.60
N LEU A 61 -25.74 -28.95 17.80
CA LEU A 61 -24.56 -28.56 18.57
C LEU A 61 -23.26 -29.05 17.91
N ILE A 62 -23.24 -30.25 17.32
CA ILE A 62 -22.12 -30.76 16.52
C ILE A 62 -21.92 -29.91 15.24
N PHE A 63 -23.00 -29.50 14.56
CA PHE A 63 -22.93 -28.60 13.41
C PHE A 63 -22.43 -27.21 13.79
N LEU A 64 -22.86 -26.66 14.93
CA LEU A 64 -22.35 -25.42 15.48
C LEU A 64 -20.85 -25.53 15.83
N TRP A 65 -20.42 -26.66 16.42
CA TRP A 65 -19.01 -26.94 16.73
C TRP A 65 -18.15 -27.10 15.47
N LEU A 66 -18.65 -27.75 14.42
CA LEU A 66 -17.98 -27.89 13.13
C LEU A 66 -17.89 -26.55 12.37
N SER A 67 -18.92 -25.70 12.46
CA SER A 67 -18.91 -24.37 11.84
C SER A 67 -18.00 -23.37 12.56
N ALA A 68 -17.72 -23.57 13.86
CA ALA A 68 -16.83 -22.71 14.65
C ALA A 68 -15.34 -22.92 14.37
N SER A 69 -14.96 -23.92 13.56
CA SER A 69 -13.55 -24.31 13.37
C SER A 69 -12.95 -23.93 12.01
N MET A 70 -13.63 -23.14 11.18
CA MET A 70 -13.15 -22.75 9.83
C MET A 70 -12.72 -21.27 9.73
N THR A 71 -12.04 -20.75 10.74
CA THR A 71 -11.14 -19.60 10.55
C THR A 71 -9.74 -19.98 10.98
N VAL A 72 -9.21 -21.06 10.41
CA VAL A 72 -7.78 -21.30 10.44
C VAL A 72 -7.18 -20.34 9.41
N GLY A 73 -6.98 -19.09 9.80
CA GLY A 73 -6.15 -18.18 9.03
C GLY A 73 -4.80 -18.85 8.86
N PHE A 74 -4.40 -19.15 7.62
CA PHE A 74 -3.10 -19.73 7.36
C PHE A 74 -2.03 -18.88 8.05
N PRO A 75 -1.07 -19.49 8.78
CA PRO A 75 -0.01 -18.72 9.41
C PRO A 75 0.75 -17.96 8.33
N ILE A 76 0.73 -16.63 8.38
CA ILE A 76 1.49 -15.78 7.47
C ILE A 76 2.97 -16.02 7.75
N ILE A 77 3.67 -16.70 6.84
CA ILE A 77 5.11 -16.92 6.94
C ILE A 77 5.81 -15.67 6.42
N PRO A 78 6.53 -14.90 7.27
CA PRO A 78 7.21 -13.70 6.79
C PRO A 78 8.30 -14.05 5.79
N HIS A 79 8.34 -13.31 4.69
CA HIS A 79 9.40 -13.39 3.70
C HIS A 79 10.75 -13.08 4.34
N LYS A 80 11.79 -13.71 3.78
CA LYS A 80 13.17 -13.42 4.12
C LYS A 80 13.76 -12.47 3.10
N VAL A 81 14.45 -11.45 3.58
CA VAL A 81 15.16 -10.46 2.78
C VAL A 81 16.60 -10.35 3.24
N ARG A 82 17.48 -9.81 2.40
CA ARG A 82 18.91 -9.66 2.71
C ARG A 82 19.49 -8.42 2.07
N CYS A 83 20.50 -7.83 2.70
CA CYS A 83 21.26 -6.76 2.07
C CYS A 83 22.13 -7.33 0.94
N ARG A 84 22.05 -6.75 -0.26
CA ARG A 84 22.87 -7.14 -1.42
C ARG A 84 23.99 -6.15 -1.76
N SER A 85 24.17 -5.11 -0.96
CA SER A 85 25.22 -4.13 -1.20
C SER A 85 26.50 -4.54 -0.47
N VAL A 86 27.53 -4.88 -1.26
CA VAL A 86 28.88 -5.23 -0.76
C VAL A 86 29.48 -4.11 0.09
N LYS A 87 29.06 -2.85 -0.13
CA LYS A 87 29.50 -1.69 0.67
C LYS A 87 29.17 -1.82 2.16
N TYR A 88 28.17 -2.65 2.52
CA TYR A 88 27.76 -2.87 3.90
C TYR A 88 28.11 -4.30 4.31
N SER A 89 29.42 -4.59 4.32
CA SER A 89 29.97 -5.93 4.61
C SER A 89 29.38 -6.63 5.85
N PRO A 90 29.15 -5.95 6.99
CA PRO A 90 28.56 -6.59 8.17
C PRO A 90 27.11 -7.09 7.98
N CYS A 91 26.39 -6.58 6.98
CA CYS A 91 25.01 -6.95 6.68
C CYS A 91 24.88 -7.77 5.39
N TYR A 92 25.97 -7.90 4.63
CA TYR A 92 25.96 -8.43 3.28
C TYR A 92 25.55 -9.90 3.28
N LEU A 93 24.49 -10.21 2.52
CA LEU A 93 23.88 -11.53 2.37
C LEU A 93 23.33 -12.17 3.66
N ILE A 94 23.19 -11.40 4.75
CA ILE A 94 22.52 -11.87 5.96
C ILE A 94 21.01 -11.85 5.77
N TRP A 95 20.34 -12.95 6.10
CA TRP A 95 18.89 -13.10 5.99
C TRP A 95 18.18 -12.51 7.21
N HIS A 96 17.14 -11.71 6.95
CA HIS A 96 16.25 -11.11 7.93
C HIS A 96 14.79 -11.46 7.60
N PHE A 97 13.99 -11.74 8.63
CA PHE A 97 12.54 -11.90 8.45
C PHE A 97 11.87 -10.54 8.34
N CYS A 98 10.90 -10.43 7.42
CA CYS A 98 10.07 -9.25 7.34
C CYS A 98 9.27 -9.02 8.63
N PRO A 99 9.04 -7.75 9.03
CA PRO A 99 8.12 -7.41 10.10
C PRO A 99 6.71 -7.94 9.79
N ILE A 100 5.95 -8.27 10.83
CA ILE A 100 4.57 -8.77 10.71
C ILE A 100 3.65 -7.74 10.03
N GLN A 101 3.99 -6.45 10.11
CA GLN A 101 3.25 -5.37 9.46
C GLN A 101 3.39 -5.37 7.93
N CYS A 102 4.46 -5.98 7.39
CA CYS A 102 4.72 -6.06 5.95
C CYS A 102 5.40 -7.41 5.63
N PRO A 103 4.72 -8.53 5.93
CA PRO A 103 5.35 -9.83 5.98
C PRO A 103 5.85 -10.28 4.61
N THR A 104 5.33 -9.71 3.52
CA THR A 104 5.73 -10.02 2.16
C THR A 104 6.46 -8.87 1.46
N SER A 105 6.37 -7.61 1.90
CA SER A 105 6.82 -6.43 1.12
C SER A 105 7.98 -5.64 1.73
N CYS A 106 8.70 -6.20 2.70
CA CYS A 106 9.84 -5.51 3.31
C CYS A 106 11.12 -5.51 2.45
N LEU A 107 12.07 -4.63 2.79
CA LEU A 107 13.43 -4.60 2.27
C LEU A 107 14.44 -4.47 3.42
N VAL A 108 15.70 -4.86 3.22
CA VAL A 108 16.74 -4.58 4.22
C VAL A 108 17.31 -3.19 3.98
N ASP A 109 17.18 -2.32 4.98
CA ASP A 109 18.01 -1.13 5.06
C ASP A 109 19.43 -1.58 5.44
N CYS A 110 20.32 -1.60 4.45
CA CYS A 110 21.70 -2.02 4.61
C CYS A 110 22.52 -1.11 5.55
N ILE A 111 22.12 0.14 5.76
CA ILE A 111 22.85 1.09 6.61
C ILE A 111 22.70 0.68 8.08
N ILE A 112 21.48 0.35 8.49
CA ILE A 112 21.16 -0.06 9.88
C ILE A 112 21.02 -1.57 10.06
N CYS A 113 21.15 -2.34 8.98
CA CYS A 113 20.99 -3.80 8.91
C CYS A 113 19.68 -4.31 9.52
N LYS A 114 18.56 -3.66 9.17
CA LYS A 114 17.23 -4.06 9.63
C LYS A 114 16.26 -4.20 8.47
N PRO A 115 15.32 -5.15 8.55
CA PRO A 115 14.22 -5.22 7.62
C PRO A 115 13.25 -4.06 7.93
N VAL A 116 12.94 -3.26 6.92
CA VAL A 116 12.04 -2.11 6.99
C VAL A 116 10.93 -2.34 5.98
N CYS A 117 9.69 -2.03 6.36
CA CYS A 117 8.59 -2.00 5.41
C CYS A 117 8.88 -0.93 4.37
N SER A 118 8.99 -1.33 3.11
CA SER A 118 9.24 -0.44 1.97
C SER A 118 8.29 0.77 1.97
N CYS A 119 7.05 0.53 2.39
CA CYS A 119 5.94 1.47 2.55
C CYS A 119 6.13 2.63 3.53
N ASN A 120 7.18 2.60 4.35
CA ASN A 120 7.45 3.67 5.33
C ASN A 120 8.57 4.62 4.89
N LEU A 121 9.14 4.42 3.70
CA LEU A 121 10.23 5.23 3.18
C LEU A 121 9.71 6.38 2.30
N PRO A 122 10.38 7.54 2.28
CA PRO A 122 10.07 8.62 1.34
C PRO A 122 10.02 8.13 -0.11
N GLY A 123 9.00 8.55 -0.83
CA GLY A 123 8.73 8.12 -2.20
C GLY A 123 8.00 6.78 -2.31
N ALA A 124 7.62 6.16 -1.20
CA ALA A 124 6.81 4.94 -1.24
C ALA A 124 5.36 5.23 -1.63
N ILE A 125 4.77 4.31 -2.38
CA ILE A 125 3.36 4.18 -2.70
C ILE A 125 2.96 2.75 -2.29
N CYS A 126 2.13 2.64 -1.26
CA CYS A 126 1.65 1.37 -0.71
C CYS A 126 0.27 1.57 -0.11
N GLU A 127 -0.46 0.48 0.15
CA GLU A 127 -1.83 0.54 0.73
C GLU A 127 -2.67 1.55 -0.06
N ASP A 128 -2.70 1.35 -1.38
CA ASP A 128 -2.92 2.42 -2.33
C ASP A 128 -4.24 3.20 -2.12
N PRO A 129 -4.24 4.49 -2.50
CA PRO A 129 -3.13 5.26 -3.06
C PRO A 129 -2.49 6.14 -1.98
N ARG A 130 -1.89 5.52 -0.96
CA ARG A 130 -1.10 6.20 0.06
C ARG A 130 0.32 6.41 -0.43
N PHE A 131 0.80 7.65 -0.30
CA PHE A 131 2.13 8.13 -0.66
C PHE A 131 2.88 8.55 0.60
N VAL A 132 4.21 8.41 0.58
CA VAL A 132 5.11 9.05 1.55
C VAL A 132 5.89 10.13 0.82
N GLY A 133 5.68 11.40 1.19
CA GLY A 133 6.34 12.54 0.56
C GLY A 133 7.87 12.56 0.79
N GLY A 134 8.57 13.37 0.01
CA GLY A 134 9.99 13.69 0.22
C GLY A 134 10.26 14.38 1.56
N ASP A 135 9.24 15.02 2.14
CA ASP A 135 9.20 15.57 3.49
C ASP A 135 8.92 14.53 4.59
N GLY A 136 8.73 13.26 4.21
CA GLY A 136 8.40 12.15 5.12
C GLY A 136 6.94 12.10 5.56
N ILE A 137 6.09 13.03 5.09
CA ILE A 137 4.67 13.04 5.47
C ILE A 137 3.91 12.04 4.61
N THR A 138 3.14 11.18 5.28
CA THR A 138 2.22 10.27 4.60
C THR A 138 0.94 11.00 4.20
N PHE A 139 0.49 10.82 2.96
CA PHE A 139 -0.77 11.37 2.44
C PHE A 139 -1.41 10.44 1.42
N TYR A 140 -2.67 10.69 1.08
CA TYR A 140 -3.42 9.91 0.09
C TYR A 140 -3.72 10.76 -1.14
N PHE A 141 -3.70 10.14 -2.32
CA PHE A 141 -4.20 10.75 -3.55
C PHE A 141 -5.16 9.80 -4.27
N HIS A 142 -6.45 10.05 -4.15
CA HIS A 142 -7.48 9.11 -4.59
C HIS A 142 -7.57 8.87 -6.11
N GLY A 143 -6.96 9.70 -6.96
CA GLY A 143 -7.08 9.56 -8.41
C GLY A 143 -8.52 9.33 -8.90
N ARG A 144 -8.64 8.61 -10.01
CA ARG A 144 -9.90 8.05 -10.55
C ARG A 144 -9.61 6.74 -11.23
N LYS A 145 -10.60 5.85 -11.23
CA LYS A 145 -10.57 4.61 -12.01
C LYS A 145 -10.34 4.92 -13.51
N ASP A 146 -9.47 4.13 -14.13
CA ASP A 146 -9.12 4.10 -15.54
C ASP A 146 -8.57 5.45 -16.04
N GLN A 147 -7.79 6.13 -15.21
CA GLN A 147 -7.19 7.43 -15.52
C GLN A 147 -5.70 7.50 -15.14
N ASP A 148 -4.96 8.31 -15.88
CA ASP A 148 -3.54 8.55 -15.68
C ASP A 148 -3.28 9.86 -14.96
N PHE A 149 -2.35 9.85 -14.00
CA PHE A 149 -1.99 11.03 -13.22
C PHE A 149 -0.48 11.21 -13.12
N CYS A 150 -0.04 12.46 -13.20
CA CYS A 150 1.34 12.86 -13.03
C CYS A 150 1.76 12.82 -11.55
N ILE A 151 2.61 11.85 -11.25
CA ILE A 151 3.13 11.59 -9.92
C ILE A 151 4.37 12.44 -9.65
N VAL A 152 5.29 12.48 -10.62
CA VAL A 152 6.51 13.29 -10.56
C VAL A 152 6.77 13.89 -11.94
N SER A 153 7.04 15.19 -12.00
CA SER A 153 7.55 15.82 -13.21
C SER A 153 8.64 16.84 -12.90
N ASP A 154 9.76 16.69 -13.58
CA ASP A 154 10.92 17.57 -13.57
C ASP A 154 11.47 17.67 -15.01
N ALA A 155 12.47 18.51 -15.25
CA ALA A 155 13.00 18.79 -16.58
C ALA A 155 13.39 17.53 -17.39
N ASN A 156 13.98 16.53 -16.72
CA ASN A 156 14.47 15.28 -17.33
C ASN A 156 13.78 14.01 -16.81
N LEU A 157 12.69 14.14 -16.04
CA LEU A 157 11.97 13.00 -15.49
C LEU A 157 10.47 13.28 -15.43
N HIS A 158 9.67 12.45 -16.06
CA HIS A 158 8.21 12.48 -15.95
C HIS A 158 7.72 11.08 -15.59
N ILE A 159 6.89 10.97 -14.56
CA ILE A 159 6.31 9.71 -14.10
C ILE A 159 4.81 9.92 -14.00
N ASN A 160 4.07 9.18 -14.81
CA ASN A 160 2.64 9.01 -14.65
C ASN A 160 2.34 7.65 -14.02
N ALA A 161 1.21 7.58 -13.33
CA ALA A 161 0.64 6.34 -12.83
C ALA A 161 -0.77 6.15 -13.40
N HIS A 162 -1.06 4.93 -13.83
CA HIS A 162 -2.39 4.48 -14.22
C HIS A 162 -3.12 3.93 -13.01
N PHE A 163 -4.31 4.47 -12.74
CA PHE A 163 -5.13 4.07 -11.62
C PHE A 163 -6.23 3.14 -12.09
N ILE A 164 -6.28 1.94 -11.54
CA ILE A 164 -7.46 1.07 -11.60
C ILE A 164 -8.35 1.34 -10.40
N GLY A 165 -9.58 0.84 -10.41
CA GLY A 165 -10.45 1.05 -9.27
C GLY A 165 -11.77 0.29 -9.29
N LYS A 166 -12.41 0.26 -8.13
CA LYS A 166 -13.73 -0.33 -7.93
C LYS A 166 -14.70 0.72 -7.40
N ARG A 167 -15.86 0.81 -8.04
CA ARG A 167 -16.95 1.70 -7.63
C ARG A 167 -17.60 1.15 -6.38
N ASN A 168 -17.77 2.00 -5.37
CA ASN A 168 -18.66 1.74 -4.24
C ASN A 168 -19.85 2.70 -4.32
N PRO A 169 -21.09 2.23 -4.57
CA PRO A 169 -22.27 3.09 -4.67
C PRO A 169 -22.55 3.94 -3.43
N ASN A 170 -22.09 3.50 -2.26
CA ASN A 170 -22.30 4.20 -0.99
C ASN A 170 -21.25 5.30 -0.75
N LEU A 171 -20.21 5.36 -1.57
CA LEU A 171 -19.15 6.36 -1.48
C LEU A 171 -19.25 7.34 -2.65
N LYS A 172 -18.86 8.59 -2.39
CA LYS A 172 -18.76 9.61 -3.45
C LYS A 172 -17.55 9.39 -4.38
N ARG A 173 -16.65 8.48 -4.00
CA ARG A 173 -15.38 8.19 -4.68
C ARG A 173 -15.23 6.69 -4.90
N ASP A 174 -14.33 6.36 -5.82
CA ASP A 174 -13.91 4.98 -6.05
C ASP A 174 -12.80 4.60 -5.06
N PHE A 175 -12.64 3.30 -4.86
CA PHE A 175 -11.37 2.76 -4.39
C PHE A 175 -10.44 2.63 -5.58
N THR A 176 -9.17 2.96 -5.41
CA THR A 176 -8.23 3.03 -6.53
C THR A 176 -6.85 2.53 -6.14
N TRP A 177 -6.18 1.89 -7.08
CA TRP A 177 -4.84 1.33 -6.91
C TRP A 177 -3.98 1.64 -8.13
N VAL A 178 -2.67 1.69 -7.96
CA VAL A 178 -1.74 1.98 -9.08
C VAL A 178 -1.43 0.67 -9.81
N GLN A 179 -1.92 0.52 -11.03
CA GLN A 179 -1.67 -0.69 -11.82
C GLN A 179 -0.36 -0.61 -12.61
N SER A 180 0.00 0.58 -13.09
CA SER A 180 1.20 0.78 -13.86
C SER A 180 1.79 2.17 -13.67
N ILE A 181 3.08 2.29 -13.92
CA ILE A 181 3.77 3.56 -14.07
C ILE A 181 4.44 3.64 -15.44
N GLY A 182 4.27 4.80 -16.08
CA GLY A 182 5.02 5.19 -17.27
C GLY A 182 6.06 6.21 -16.86
N ILE A 183 7.32 5.92 -17.17
CA ILE A 183 8.45 6.77 -16.83
C ILE A 183 9.10 7.27 -18.12
N MET A 184 9.12 8.58 -18.30
CA MET A 184 9.87 9.25 -19.35
C MET A 184 11.10 9.94 -18.78
N PHE A 185 12.23 9.78 -19.47
CA PHE A 185 13.49 10.45 -19.15
C PHE A 185 14.30 10.66 -20.42
N GLY A 186 14.72 11.89 -20.68
CA GLY A 186 15.24 12.26 -22.00
C GLY A 186 14.24 11.91 -23.10
N CYS A 187 14.66 11.10 -24.07
CA CYS A 187 13.79 10.57 -25.14
C CYS A 187 13.26 9.15 -24.86
N HIS A 188 13.59 8.56 -23.72
CA HIS A 188 13.27 7.17 -23.43
C HIS A 188 11.95 7.01 -22.68
N LYS A 189 11.30 5.87 -22.90
CA LYS A 189 10.09 5.44 -22.20
C LYS A 189 10.32 4.11 -21.51
N LEU A 190 9.85 4.00 -20.27
CA LEU A 190 9.90 2.78 -19.48
C LEU A 190 8.53 2.51 -18.87
N LEU A 191 7.98 1.31 -19.10
CA LEU A 191 6.75 0.85 -18.47
C LEU A 191 7.09 -0.16 -17.37
N VAL A 192 6.45 0.00 -16.21
CA VAL A 192 6.35 -1.04 -15.18
C VAL A 192 4.87 -1.22 -14.85
N ALA A 193 4.32 -2.40 -15.09
CA ALA A 193 2.90 -2.66 -14.95
C ALA A 193 2.59 -4.01 -14.30
N ALA A 194 1.46 -4.08 -13.61
CA ALA A 194 0.83 -5.30 -13.15
C ALA A 194 -0.15 -5.84 -14.21
N LYS A 195 -0.03 -7.12 -14.55
CA LYS A 195 -0.97 -7.85 -15.41
C LYS A 195 -2.25 -8.14 -14.63
N THR A 196 -3.40 -7.86 -15.24
CA THR A 196 -4.72 -8.18 -14.71
C THR A 196 -4.90 -9.67 -14.46
N THR A 197 -5.65 -10.03 -13.43
CA THR A 197 -5.85 -11.44 -13.08
C THR A 197 -7.05 -11.67 -12.16
N SER A 198 -7.79 -12.75 -12.39
CA SER A 198 -8.88 -13.17 -11.51
C SER A 198 -8.44 -14.04 -10.33
N THR A 199 -7.26 -14.66 -10.41
CA THR A 199 -6.73 -15.54 -9.35
C THR A 199 -5.28 -15.23 -9.03
N TRP A 200 -4.94 -15.32 -7.74
CA TRP A 200 -3.59 -15.05 -7.26
C TRP A 200 -2.83 -16.33 -6.94
N ASP A 201 -1.62 -16.45 -7.49
CA ASP A 201 -0.62 -17.45 -7.14
C ASP A 201 0.74 -16.73 -7.12
N ASP A 202 1.43 -16.79 -5.98
CA ASP A 202 2.72 -16.12 -5.79
C ASP A 202 3.79 -16.65 -6.77
N ASN A 203 3.62 -17.85 -7.33
CA ASN A 203 4.56 -18.45 -8.28
C ASN A 203 4.30 -18.03 -9.74
N VAL A 204 3.23 -17.27 -10.00
CA VAL A 204 2.90 -16.77 -11.34
C VAL A 204 3.35 -15.30 -11.45
N ASP A 205 4.21 -15.03 -12.42
CA ASP A 205 4.70 -13.67 -12.68
C ASP A 205 3.63 -12.82 -13.38
N ARG A 206 3.31 -11.69 -12.76
CA ARG A 206 2.32 -10.70 -13.22
C ARG A 206 2.97 -9.36 -13.55
N LEU A 207 4.28 -9.32 -13.73
CA LEU A 207 4.96 -8.13 -14.25
C LEU A 207 4.82 -8.03 -15.77
N ALA A 208 4.60 -6.81 -16.23
CA ALA A 208 4.79 -6.40 -17.62
C ALA A 208 5.78 -5.22 -17.65
N LEU A 209 6.82 -5.37 -18.47
CA LEU A 209 7.93 -4.42 -18.57
C LEU A 209 8.16 -4.10 -20.04
N SER A 210 8.39 -2.83 -20.36
CA SER A 210 8.84 -2.42 -21.69
C SER A 210 9.80 -1.24 -21.61
N PHE A 211 10.74 -1.18 -22.54
CA PHE A 211 11.65 -0.07 -22.73
C PHE A 211 11.59 0.39 -24.19
N ASP A 212 11.34 1.68 -24.41
CA ASP A 212 11.14 2.28 -25.73
C ASP A 212 10.17 1.50 -26.60
N ASP A 213 9.00 1.19 -26.02
CA ASP A 213 7.91 0.43 -26.64
C ASP A 213 8.27 -1.04 -27.00
N ILE A 214 9.46 -1.52 -26.61
CA ILE A 214 9.90 -2.91 -26.78
C ILE A 214 9.69 -3.68 -25.46
N PRO A 215 8.91 -4.77 -25.45
CA PRO A 215 8.75 -5.63 -24.27
C PRO A 215 10.08 -6.21 -23.81
N ILE A 216 10.28 -6.25 -22.49
CA ILE A 216 11.47 -6.82 -21.87
C ILE A 216 11.16 -8.24 -21.43
N ASP A 217 11.90 -9.21 -21.97
CA ASP A 217 11.92 -10.57 -21.46
C ASP A 217 12.96 -10.68 -20.33
N LEU A 218 12.47 -10.92 -19.11
CA LEU A 218 13.27 -11.02 -17.91
C LEU A 218 12.95 -12.34 -17.20
N PRO A 219 13.85 -13.34 -17.23
CA PRO A 219 13.57 -14.67 -16.70
C PRO A 219 13.10 -14.65 -15.24
N ASN A 220 12.08 -15.45 -14.92
CA ASN A 220 11.46 -15.57 -13.59
C ASN A 220 12.38 -16.25 -12.58
N LYS A 221 13.42 -15.53 -12.18
CA LYS A 221 14.44 -15.98 -11.23
C LYS A 221 15.03 -14.79 -10.51
N GLU A 222 15.14 -14.90 -9.19
CA GLU A 222 15.82 -13.91 -8.36
C GLU A 222 17.23 -13.63 -8.92
N GLY A 223 17.54 -12.35 -9.12
CA GLY A 223 18.85 -11.92 -9.62
C GLY A 223 19.00 -11.89 -11.14
N SER A 224 18.00 -12.35 -11.91
CA SER A 224 17.93 -12.08 -13.35
C SER A 224 18.02 -10.57 -13.60
N LYS A 225 18.85 -10.18 -14.58
CA LYS A 225 19.12 -8.78 -14.89
C LYS A 225 18.98 -8.53 -16.38
N TRP A 226 18.27 -7.47 -16.73
CA TRP A 226 18.27 -6.85 -18.05
C TRP A 226 18.97 -5.49 -17.96
N GLN A 227 19.73 -5.12 -18.98
CA GLN A 227 20.41 -3.83 -19.03
C GLN A 227 20.59 -3.33 -20.47
N THR A 228 20.55 -2.02 -20.64
CA THR A 228 20.90 -1.40 -21.93
C THR A 228 22.40 -1.52 -22.21
N PRO A 229 22.81 -1.71 -23.48
CA PRO A 229 24.22 -1.83 -23.83
C PRO A 229 24.95 -0.48 -23.85
N ILE A 230 24.22 0.62 -24.01
CA ILE A 230 24.74 1.98 -24.16
C ILE A 230 23.94 2.92 -23.25
N ALA A 231 24.58 4.04 -22.87
CA ALA A 231 23.96 5.08 -22.05
C ALA A 231 22.65 5.62 -22.68
N PRO A 232 21.65 6.01 -21.85
CA PRO A 232 21.66 5.92 -20.39
C PRO A 232 21.64 4.46 -19.92
N LEU A 233 22.45 4.16 -18.91
CA LEU A 233 22.52 2.82 -18.36
C LEU A 233 21.26 2.56 -17.54
N VAL A 234 20.33 1.82 -18.15
CA VAL A 234 19.11 1.34 -17.51
C VAL A 234 19.37 -0.10 -17.10
N SER A 235 19.06 -0.42 -15.86
CA SER A 235 19.12 -1.79 -15.37
C SER A 235 17.82 -2.17 -14.69
N ILE A 236 17.32 -3.36 -15.00
CA ILE A 236 16.15 -3.95 -14.36
C ILE A 236 16.58 -5.28 -13.79
N THR A 237 16.43 -5.45 -12.47
CA THR A 237 16.86 -6.64 -11.76
C THR A 237 15.70 -7.24 -10.97
N ARG A 238 15.50 -8.55 -11.09
CA ARG A 238 14.54 -9.27 -10.23
C ARG A 238 15.06 -9.38 -8.81
N THR A 239 14.22 -9.01 -7.85
CA THR A 239 14.52 -9.13 -6.42
C THR A 239 13.85 -10.34 -5.76
N GLY A 240 12.95 -11.01 -6.46
CA GLY A 240 12.43 -12.35 -6.17
C GLY A 240 12.16 -13.11 -7.48
N ASP A 241 11.72 -14.37 -7.39
CA ASP A 241 11.49 -15.18 -8.59
C ASP A 241 10.36 -14.62 -9.47
N THR A 242 9.33 -14.05 -8.85
CA THR A 242 8.16 -13.45 -9.50
C THR A 242 7.83 -12.09 -8.88
N ASN A 243 7.08 -11.27 -9.62
CA ASN A 243 6.35 -10.09 -9.16
C ASN A 243 7.20 -8.95 -8.57
N ARG A 244 8.53 -9.06 -8.52
CA ARG A 244 9.41 -8.11 -7.82
C ARG A 244 10.60 -7.69 -8.65
N VAL A 245 10.68 -6.41 -8.94
CA VAL A 245 11.79 -5.82 -9.70
C VAL A 245 12.30 -4.54 -9.06
N VAL A 246 13.57 -4.25 -9.32
CA VAL A 246 14.16 -2.93 -9.13
C VAL A 246 14.62 -2.45 -10.49
N VAL A 247 14.19 -1.24 -10.85
CA VAL A 247 14.68 -0.50 -12.00
C VAL A 247 15.62 0.60 -11.51
N GLU A 248 16.77 0.73 -12.12
CA GLU A 248 17.73 1.78 -11.81
C GLU A 248 18.26 2.40 -13.10
N VAL A 249 18.08 3.71 -13.24
CA VAL A 249 18.67 4.54 -14.29
C VAL A 249 19.80 5.31 -13.66
N GLU A 250 21.02 5.06 -14.13
CA GLU A 250 22.23 5.56 -13.51
C GLU A 250 22.17 7.07 -13.23
N GLN A 251 22.42 7.44 -11.97
CA GLN A 251 22.40 8.81 -11.46
C GLN A 251 21.08 9.57 -11.68
N ASN A 252 19.99 8.95 -12.11
CA ASN A 252 18.71 9.63 -12.30
C ASN A 252 17.71 9.24 -11.21
N PHE A 253 17.29 7.97 -11.20
CA PHE A 253 16.36 7.45 -10.22
C PHE A 253 16.49 5.93 -10.07
N ARG A 254 15.89 5.42 -8.98
CA ARG A 254 15.68 4.01 -8.72
C ARG A 254 14.23 3.79 -8.31
N VAL A 255 13.59 2.78 -8.89
CA VAL A 255 12.22 2.35 -8.58
C VAL A 255 12.28 0.91 -8.10
N SER A 256 11.67 0.64 -6.96
CA SER A 256 11.36 -0.73 -6.53
C SER A 256 9.87 -0.96 -6.76
N ALA A 257 9.49 -2.06 -7.39
CA ALA A 257 8.09 -2.35 -7.69
C ALA A 257 7.77 -3.80 -7.33
N VAL A 258 6.62 -3.99 -6.67
CA VAL A 258 6.09 -5.30 -6.30
C VAL A 258 4.64 -5.38 -6.78
N VAL A 259 4.30 -6.40 -7.56
CA VAL A 259 2.91 -6.69 -7.90
C VAL A 259 2.28 -7.45 -6.74
N VAL A 260 1.15 -6.95 -6.24
CA VAL A 260 0.39 -7.54 -5.13
C VAL A 260 -1.11 -7.64 -5.49
N PRO A 261 -1.85 -8.61 -4.95
CA PRO A 261 -3.31 -8.65 -5.05
C PRO A 261 -3.94 -7.82 -3.94
N ILE A 262 -5.22 -7.49 -4.10
CA ILE A 262 -6.06 -7.18 -2.93
C ILE A 262 -6.44 -8.50 -2.27
N THR A 263 -6.10 -8.66 -1.00
CA THR A 263 -6.44 -9.88 -0.26
C THR A 263 -7.90 -9.88 0.20
N ALA A 264 -8.46 -11.07 0.45
CA ALA A 264 -9.81 -11.18 1.02
C ALA A 264 -9.94 -10.46 2.37
N GLU A 265 -8.89 -10.51 3.20
CA GLU A 265 -8.86 -9.83 4.50
C GLU A 265 -8.83 -8.30 4.34
N GLU A 266 -7.98 -7.78 3.44
CA GLU A 266 -7.95 -6.36 3.12
C GLU A 266 -9.31 -5.88 2.59
N SER A 267 -9.88 -6.62 1.63
CA SER A 267 -11.21 -6.35 1.09
C SER A 267 -12.29 -6.31 2.17
N ARG A 268 -12.24 -7.23 3.14
CA ARG A 268 -13.16 -7.30 4.29
C ARG A 268 -13.00 -6.10 5.22
N VAL A 269 -11.77 -5.79 5.61
CA VAL A 269 -11.46 -4.70 6.55
C VAL A 269 -11.83 -3.34 5.96
N HIS A 270 -11.60 -3.15 4.66
CA HIS A 270 -11.86 -1.87 3.99
C HIS A 270 -13.20 -1.82 3.24
N SER A 271 -13.97 -2.90 3.26
CA SER A 271 -15.26 -3.02 2.55
C SER A 271 -15.15 -2.71 1.06
N TYR A 272 -14.07 -3.19 0.42
CA TYR A 272 -13.86 -3.05 -1.02
C TYR A 272 -14.86 -3.88 -1.82
N ASN A 273 -15.36 -4.98 -1.24
CA ASN A 273 -16.26 -5.92 -1.89
C ASN A 273 -15.65 -6.51 -3.18
N ILE A 274 -14.37 -6.87 -3.14
CA ILE A 274 -13.70 -7.61 -4.21
C ILE A 274 -14.31 -9.00 -4.30
N THR A 275 -14.67 -9.40 -5.52
CA THR A 275 -15.26 -10.70 -5.89
C THR A 275 -14.27 -11.46 -6.76
N ASP A 276 -14.54 -12.74 -7.05
CA ASP A 276 -13.63 -13.64 -7.80
C ASP A 276 -13.49 -13.29 -9.32
N GLU A 277 -13.94 -12.10 -9.72
CA GLU A 277 -13.84 -11.58 -11.08
C GLU A 277 -12.44 -11.01 -11.37
N ASP A 278 -11.84 -10.33 -10.39
CA ASP A 278 -10.53 -9.65 -10.50
C ASP A 278 -9.91 -9.51 -9.11
N CYS A 279 -8.62 -9.85 -8.98
CA CYS A 279 -7.84 -9.65 -7.76
C CYS A 279 -7.33 -8.21 -7.62
N PHE A 280 -7.55 -7.34 -8.61
CA PHE A 280 -7.05 -5.98 -8.68
C PHE A 280 -5.54 -5.94 -8.43
N ALA A 281 -4.80 -6.77 -9.18
CA ALA A 281 -3.35 -6.80 -9.11
C ALA A 281 -2.80 -5.39 -9.40
N HIS A 282 -2.04 -4.87 -8.45
CA HIS A 282 -1.53 -3.50 -8.47
C HIS A 282 -0.08 -3.46 -7.96
N LEU A 283 0.53 -2.28 -8.01
CA LEU A 283 1.93 -2.06 -7.69
C LEU A 283 2.09 -1.37 -6.34
N GLU A 284 2.82 -2.01 -5.44
CA GLU A 284 3.52 -1.30 -4.37
C GLU A 284 4.85 -0.78 -4.95
N ILE A 285 5.07 0.52 -4.85
CA ILE A 285 6.18 1.22 -5.52
C ILE A 285 7.01 1.97 -4.51
N GLY A 286 8.33 1.98 -4.68
CA GLY A 286 9.25 2.81 -3.91
C GLY A 286 10.16 3.60 -4.83
N PHE A 287 10.09 4.93 -4.77
CA PHE A 287 10.97 5.81 -5.52
C PHE A 287 12.16 6.30 -4.71
N LYS A 288 13.32 6.31 -5.36
CA LYS A 288 14.50 7.04 -4.89
C LYS A 288 15.02 7.90 -6.04
N PHE A 289 15.03 9.21 -5.84
CA PHE A 289 15.49 10.14 -6.85
C PHE A 289 16.89 10.66 -6.54
N TYR A 290 17.72 10.82 -7.57
CA TYR A 290 19.12 11.25 -7.43
C TYR A 290 19.37 12.66 -7.98
N LYS A 291 18.56 13.14 -8.94
CA LYS A 291 18.78 14.40 -9.68
C LYS A 291 17.53 15.29 -9.82
N LEU A 292 16.64 15.32 -8.83
CA LEU A 292 15.52 16.27 -8.86
C LEU A 292 16.01 17.71 -8.67
N THR A 293 15.44 18.62 -9.44
CA THR A 293 15.62 20.07 -9.32
C THR A 293 14.58 20.67 -8.37
N ASP A 294 14.76 21.93 -7.98
CA ASP A 294 13.76 22.65 -7.18
C ASP A 294 12.48 22.98 -7.97
N ALA A 295 12.44 22.75 -9.29
CA ALA A 295 11.25 22.93 -10.12
C ALA A 295 10.28 21.73 -10.06
N VAL A 296 10.73 20.56 -9.58
CA VAL A 296 9.97 19.30 -9.59
C VAL A 296 8.53 19.48 -9.07
N ASP A 297 7.53 19.07 -9.84
CA ASP A 297 6.11 19.07 -9.45
C ASP A 297 5.52 17.65 -9.61
N GLY A 298 4.20 17.53 -9.53
CA GLY A 298 3.48 16.25 -9.52
C GLY A 298 2.90 15.97 -8.15
N VAL A 299 1.98 14.99 -8.07
CA VAL A 299 1.31 14.61 -6.82
C VAL A 299 2.33 14.38 -5.70
N LEU A 300 3.34 13.55 -5.99
CA LEU A 300 4.45 13.23 -5.10
C LEU A 300 5.61 14.23 -5.29
N GLY A 301 5.94 14.57 -6.54
CA GLY A 301 7.12 15.37 -6.86
C GLY A 301 7.16 16.74 -6.17
N GLN A 302 6.01 17.42 -6.01
CA GLN A 302 5.93 18.70 -5.30
C GLN A 302 6.52 18.64 -3.87
N THR A 303 6.46 17.47 -3.21
CA THR A 303 6.94 17.27 -1.84
C THR A 303 8.47 17.19 -1.73
N TYR A 304 9.18 17.10 -2.86
CA TYR A 304 10.63 17.06 -2.92
C TYR A 304 11.28 18.43 -3.11
N ARG A 305 10.48 19.50 -3.35
CA ARG A 305 11.03 20.86 -3.46
C ARG A 305 11.56 21.33 -2.11
N ARG A 306 12.71 22.00 -2.10
CA ARG A 306 13.34 22.52 -0.87
C ARG A 306 12.47 23.46 -0.06
N ASN A 307 11.64 24.26 -0.72
CA ASN A 307 10.74 25.25 -0.12
C ASN A 307 9.29 24.78 -0.09
N TYR A 308 9.04 23.48 -0.29
CA TYR A 308 7.69 22.93 -0.16
C TYR A 308 7.19 23.07 1.28
N VAL A 309 6.00 23.64 1.42
CA VAL A 309 5.25 23.64 2.68
C VAL A 309 4.05 22.76 2.48
N SER A 310 4.00 21.66 3.25
CA SER A 310 2.93 20.68 3.12
C SER A 310 1.57 21.29 3.41
N LYS A 311 0.64 21.07 2.49
CA LYS A 311 -0.78 21.41 2.66
C LYS A 311 -1.58 20.25 3.23
N ALA A 312 -0.91 19.16 3.61
CA ALA A 312 -1.56 17.99 4.20
C ALA A 312 -2.20 18.41 5.53
N LYS A 313 -3.45 18.01 5.74
CA LYS A 313 -4.14 18.31 6.98
C LYS A 313 -3.53 17.47 8.11
N MET A 314 -2.73 18.07 8.97
CA MET A 314 -2.14 17.35 10.10
C MET A 314 -3.20 16.96 11.14
N GLY A 315 -2.97 15.85 11.84
CA GLY A 315 -3.86 15.37 12.91
C GLY A 315 -5.11 14.63 12.44
N VAL A 316 -5.25 14.34 11.14
CA VAL A 316 -6.26 13.39 10.64
C VAL A 316 -5.62 12.07 10.21
N PRO A 317 -6.32 10.92 10.31
CA PRO A 317 -5.73 9.62 9.96
C PRO A 317 -5.32 9.47 8.49
N MET A 318 -6.04 10.13 7.58
CA MET A 318 -5.83 10.02 6.13
C MET A 318 -5.83 11.42 5.50
N PRO A 319 -4.73 12.18 5.61
CA PRO A 319 -4.62 13.47 4.95
C PRO A 319 -4.56 13.26 3.43
N VAL A 320 -5.38 14.00 2.69
CA VAL A 320 -5.46 13.89 1.22
C VAL A 320 -4.75 15.08 0.59
N LEU A 321 -3.89 14.82 -0.38
CA LEU A 321 -3.24 15.84 -1.21
C LEU A 321 -3.51 15.57 -2.70
N GLY A 322 -3.21 16.59 -3.50
CA GLY A 322 -3.34 16.53 -4.95
C GLY A 322 -4.57 17.28 -5.46
N GLY A 323 -5.02 16.91 -6.64
CA GLY A 323 -6.17 17.52 -7.29
C GLY A 323 -6.28 17.03 -8.72
N LEU A 324 -7.42 16.45 -9.07
CA LEU A 324 -7.60 15.76 -10.36
C LEU A 324 -7.22 16.65 -11.55
N HIS A 325 -7.71 17.90 -11.56
CA HIS A 325 -7.42 18.83 -12.65
C HIS A 325 -5.91 19.12 -12.82
N LYS A 326 -5.17 19.34 -11.71
CA LYS A 326 -3.75 19.73 -11.80
C LYS A 326 -2.86 18.58 -12.29
N PHE A 327 -3.24 17.34 -11.98
CA PHE A 327 -2.37 16.19 -12.19
C PHE A 327 -2.89 15.20 -13.23
N SER A 328 -4.08 15.39 -13.81
CA SER A 328 -4.58 14.53 -14.89
C SER A 328 -3.63 14.57 -16.09
N SER A 329 -3.34 13.40 -16.64
CA SER A 329 -2.59 13.21 -17.88
C SER A 329 -3.49 12.52 -18.90
N SER A 330 -3.26 12.75 -20.20
CA SER A 330 -4.08 12.10 -21.24
C SER A 330 -3.76 10.63 -21.45
N ASN A 331 -2.52 10.20 -21.16
CA ASN A 331 -2.12 8.80 -21.16
C ASN A 331 -0.86 8.56 -20.30
N ILE A 332 -0.52 7.28 -20.11
CA ILE A 332 0.62 6.84 -19.28
C ILE A 332 1.99 7.42 -19.68
N PHE A 333 2.17 7.86 -20.93
CA PHE A 333 3.39 8.53 -21.41
C PHE A 333 3.16 9.97 -21.88
N ALA A 334 1.99 10.56 -21.65
CA ALA A 334 1.79 11.98 -21.95
C ALA A 334 2.49 12.86 -20.91
N THR A 335 3.03 13.99 -21.36
CA THR A 335 3.62 15.00 -20.48
C THR A 335 2.80 16.29 -20.44
N ASP A 336 1.48 16.15 -20.59
CA ASP A 336 0.53 17.25 -20.82
C ASP A 336 -0.24 17.70 -19.58
N CYS A 337 0.03 17.11 -18.41
CA CYS A 337 -0.61 17.54 -17.19
C CYS A 337 -0.22 19.00 -16.84
N PRO A 338 -1.10 19.78 -16.19
CA PRO A 338 -0.78 21.16 -15.79
C PRO A 338 0.42 21.29 -14.82
N ALA A 339 0.79 20.22 -14.13
CA ALA A 339 1.97 20.19 -13.26
C ALA A 339 3.27 19.96 -14.04
N SER A 340 3.22 19.58 -15.32
CA SER A 340 4.36 19.11 -16.08
C SER A 340 5.48 20.15 -16.14
N GLN A 341 6.68 19.70 -15.79
CA GLN A 341 7.95 20.41 -15.95
C GLN A 341 8.85 19.73 -16.97
N PHE A 342 8.38 18.65 -17.60
CA PHE A 342 9.20 17.83 -18.47
C PHE A 342 9.51 18.55 -19.78
N GLY A 343 10.77 18.48 -20.22
CA GLY A 343 11.20 19.17 -21.43
C GLY A 343 11.29 20.70 -21.31
N ASN A 344 10.93 21.28 -20.16
CA ASN A 344 11.19 22.68 -19.84
C ASN A 344 12.68 22.89 -19.54
N HIS A 345 13.53 22.63 -20.54
CA HIS A 345 14.82 23.27 -20.60
C HIS A 345 14.57 24.74 -20.95
N ALA A 346 14.40 25.58 -19.93
CA ALA A 346 15.02 26.88 -20.04
C ALA A 346 16.50 26.58 -20.32
N LEU A 347 16.95 26.84 -21.55
CA LEU A 347 18.38 27.03 -21.80
C LEU A 347 18.86 27.92 -20.66
N PRO A 348 19.93 27.56 -19.92
CA PRO A 348 20.52 28.52 -19.03
C PRO A 348 20.90 29.70 -19.93
N GLU A 349 20.13 30.80 -19.84
CA GLU A 349 20.65 32.09 -20.24
C GLU A 349 22.01 32.17 -19.57
N ASN A 350 22.99 32.48 -20.41
CA ASN A 350 24.40 32.57 -20.12
C ASN A 350 24.62 33.62 -19.01
N ARG A 351 24.27 33.27 -17.78
CA ARG A 351 24.80 33.90 -16.59
C ARG A 351 26.05 33.10 -16.31
N THR A 352 27.17 33.68 -16.71
CA THR A 352 28.46 33.50 -16.05
C THR A 352 28.26 33.74 -14.55
N GLY A 353 27.70 32.74 -13.89
CA GLY A 353 27.48 32.67 -12.47
C GLY A 353 28.65 31.88 -11.92
N GLU A 354 29.72 32.62 -11.65
CA GLU A 354 30.73 32.34 -10.65
C GLU A 354 30.23 31.30 -9.63
N TYR A 355 30.92 30.15 -9.55
CA TYR A 355 30.70 29.20 -8.46
C TYR A 355 30.66 30.01 -7.16
N PRO A 356 29.63 29.89 -6.30
CA PRO A 356 29.65 30.56 -5.02
C PRO A 356 30.86 30.05 -4.26
N SER A 357 31.90 30.89 -4.19
CA SER A 357 33.13 30.58 -3.49
C SER A 357 32.78 30.38 -2.01
N LEU A 358 32.99 29.17 -1.51
CA LEU A 358 32.90 28.85 -0.09
C LEU A 358 33.82 29.80 0.69
N HIS A 359 33.24 30.78 1.38
CA HIS A 359 34.03 31.68 2.22
C HIS A 359 34.24 31.00 3.58
N CYS A 360 35.39 30.34 3.73
CA CYS A 360 35.78 29.72 4.97
C CYS A 360 36.65 30.69 5.76
N SER A 361 36.22 31.09 6.97
CA SER A 361 37.00 31.95 7.86
C SER A 361 37.46 31.16 9.08
N SER A 362 38.77 31.13 9.31
CA SER A 362 39.37 30.56 10.53
C SER A 362 39.34 31.61 11.64
N GLY A 363 38.57 31.37 12.70
CA GLY A 363 38.58 32.22 13.88
C GLY A 363 39.95 32.19 14.57
N LEU A 364 40.50 33.35 14.92
CA LEU A 364 41.86 33.53 15.43
C LEU A 364 42.20 32.80 16.76
N LYS A 365 41.29 32.05 17.39
CA LYS A 365 41.56 31.23 18.59
C LYS A 365 40.65 29.99 18.74
N GLY A 366 40.57 29.13 17.73
CA GLY A 366 39.91 27.83 17.91
C GLY A 366 40.07 26.89 16.71
N THR A 367 40.42 25.64 16.97
CA THR A 367 40.57 24.55 16.00
C THR A 367 39.19 24.19 15.42
N GLY A 368 38.76 24.92 14.41
CA GLY A 368 37.53 24.62 13.68
C GLY A 368 37.29 25.60 12.54
N VAL A 369 37.22 25.07 11.31
CA VAL A 369 36.81 25.83 10.13
C VAL A 369 35.30 25.68 9.97
N VAL A 370 34.57 26.79 10.01
CA VAL A 370 33.14 26.81 9.69
C VAL A 370 32.98 27.43 8.32
N CYS A 371 32.60 26.64 7.33
CA CYS A 371 32.24 27.11 6.00
C CYS A 371 30.72 27.23 5.93
N LYS A 372 30.23 28.40 5.50
CA LYS A 372 28.81 28.63 5.23
C LYS A 372 28.59 28.74 3.72
N LYS A 373 27.44 28.26 3.27
CA LYS A 373 26.98 28.35 1.88
C LYS A 373 26.36 29.70 1.60
#